data_AF-A0A0R2IZB4-F1
#
_entry.id   AF-A0A0R2IZB4-F1
#
_cell.length_a   1.000
_cell.length_b   1.000
_cell.length_c   1.000
_cell.angle_alpha   90.00
_cell.angle_beta   90.00
_cell.angle_gamma   90.00
#
_symmetry.space_group_name_H-M   'P 1'
#
loop_
_entity.id
_entity.type
_entity.pdbx_description
1 polymer ?
#
loop_
_entity_poly.entity_id
_entity_poly.type
_entity_poly.pdbx_seq_one_letter_code
_entity_poly.pdbx_strand_id
1 'polypeptide(L)'
;MKEVDEMKKKIYWLIPFLIFGLFLTGCSRNKVYGTVVISSDKYDQVQNDKKSINRLLKALERFDSEKPKTASRIYSAIDQLNEQGRKKMNKTDRKQLQGLLIDNKNSIKHIIMNAYQHHYGFDDDLSGSVSTPFFKVVRLLVNPITKQEANRKKVYNQLIKDTNAQQKLNNVGTTQ
;
A
#
# COMPACT_ATOMS: atom_id res chain seq x y z
N MET A 1 -41.22 -48.44 14.26
CA MET A 1 -41.66 -47.04 14.15
C MET A 1 -40.96 -46.06 15.11
N LYS A 2 -40.39 -46.46 16.26
CA LYS A 2 -39.71 -45.53 17.19
C LYS A 2 -38.38 -44.94 16.67
N GLU A 3 -37.68 -45.63 15.78
CA GLU A 3 -36.34 -45.24 15.31
C GLU A 3 -36.36 -44.04 14.33
N VAL A 4 -37.44 -43.88 13.58
CA VAL A 4 -37.56 -42.82 12.56
C VAL A 4 -37.86 -41.45 13.19
N ASP A 5 -38.57 -41.42 14.33
CA ASP A 5 -38.89 -40.18 15.03
C ASP A 5 -37.71 -39.59 15.82
N GLU A 6 -36.82 -40.44 16.33
CA GLU A 6 -35.57 -40.03 17.00
C GLU A 6 -34.60 -39.33 16.02
N MET A 7 -34.47 -39.84 14.79
CA MET A 7 -33.65 -39.21 13.75
C MET A 7 -34.18 -37.83 13.33
N LYS A 8 -35.50 -37.67 13.19
CA LYS A 8 -36.11 -36.39 12.83
C LYS A 8 -35.87 -35.31 13.91
N LYS A 9 -35.93 -35.67 15.20
CA LYS A 9 -35.61 -34.76 16.31
C LYS A 9 -34.16 -34.30 16.34
N LYS A 10 -33.21 -35.20 16.03
CA LYS A 10 -31.76 -34.88 15.98
C LYS A 10 -31.42 -33.95 14.81
N ILE A 11 -32.05 -34.14 13.65
CA ILE A 11 -31.85 -33.27 12.47
C ILE A 11 -32.48 -31.88 12.68
N TYR A 12 -33.63 -31.80 13.38
CA TYR A 12 -34.29 -30.53 13.69
C TYR A 12 -33.44 -29.58 14.53
N TRP A 13 -32.53 -30.12 15.36
CA TRP A 13 -31.58 -29.35 16.17
C TRP A 13 -30.29 -28.95 15.43
N LEU A 14 -29.98 -29.59 14.30
CA LEU A 14 -28.80 -29.27 13.49
C LEU A 14 -29.01 -28.06 12.58
N ILE A 15 -30.23 -27.86 12.08
CA ILE A 15 -30.58 -26.77 11.16
C ILE A 15 -30.36 -25.37 11.78
N PRO A 16 -30.80 -25.07 13.04
CA PRO A 16 -30.53 -23.79 13.67
C PRO A 16 -29.03 -23.54 13.88
N PHE A 17 -28.26 -24.57 14.24
CA PHE A 17 -26.81 -24.46 14.44
C PHE A 17 -26.06 -24.16 13.14
N LEU A 18 -26.51 -24.74 12.02
CA LEU A 18 -25.92 -24.52 10.70
C LEU A 18 -26.24 -23.11 10.17
N ILE A 19 -27.44 -22.60 10.43
CA ILE A 19 -27.85 -21.22 10.12
C ILE A 19 -27.10 -20.22 11.02
N PHE A 20 -26.92 -20.51 12.32
CA PHE A 20 -26.19 -19.65 13.25
C PHE A 20 -24.69 -19.59 12.93
N GLY A 21 -24.09 -20.72 12.50
CA GLY A 21 -22.73 -20.77 11.98
C GLY A 21 -22.54 -19.92 10.72
N LEU A 22 -23.50 -19.94 9.80
CA LEU A 22 -23.50 -19.09 8.59
C LEU A 22 -23.60 -17.59 8.93
N PHE A 23 -24.40 -17.21 9.93
CA PHE A 23 -24.51 -15.81 10.37
C PHE A 23 -23.23 -15.27 11.04
N LEU A 24 -22.49 -16.10 11.77
CA LEU A 24 -21.22 -15.71 12.39
C LEU A 24 -20.09 -15.54 11.35
N THR A 25 -20.14 -16.29 10.24
CA THR A 25 -19.18 -16.11 9.13
C THR A 25 -19.46 -14.92 8.22
N GLY A 26 -20.69 -14.39 8.21
CA GLY A 26 -21.10 -13.26 7.37
C GLY A 26 -20.75 -11.86 7.92
N CYS A 27 -20.26 -11.78 9.16
CA CYS A 27 -19.92 -10.54 9.85
C CYS A 27 -18.43 -10.16 9.69
N SER A 28 -17.78 -10.48 8.57
CA SER A 28 -16.50 -9.86 8.18
C SER A 28 -16.75 -8.42 7.72
N ARG A 29 -17.00 -7.59 8.74
CA ARG A 29 -17.47 -6.20 8.73
C ARG A 29 -16.62 -5.33 7.81
N ASN A 30 -17.30 -4.56 6.96
CA ASN A 30 -16.69 -3.41 6.31
C ASN A 30 -16.03 -2.52 7.37
N LYS A 31 -14.83 -2.01 7.07
CA LYS A 31 -14.05 -1.12 7.92
C LYS A 31 -14.06 0.29 7.34
N VAL A 32 -13.80 1.30 8.17
CA VAL A 32 -13.69 2.69 7.72
C VAL A 32 -12.23 3.09 7.63
N TYR A 33 -11.84 3.68 6.51
CA TYR A 33 -10.52 4.31 6.35
C TYR A 33 -10.67 5.64 5.60
N GLY A 34 -10.13 6.72 6.15
CA GLY A 34 -10.27 8.06 5.58
C GLY A 34 -11.74 8.45 5.37
N THR A 35 -12.64 8.11 6.29
CA THR A 35 -14.11 8.31 6.18
C THR A 35 -14.81 7.48 5.08
N VAL A 36 -14.10 6.55 4.44
CA VAL A 36 -14.67 5.66 3.41
C VAL A 36 -14.87 4.26 3.98
N VAL A 37 -16.07 3.72 3.81
CA VAL A 37 -16.38 2.32 4.12
C VAL A 37 -15.79 1.42 3.03
N ILE A 38 -14.94 0.48 3.42
CA ILE A 38 -14.25 -0.47 2.54
C ILE A 38 -14.36 -1.89 3.10
N SER A 39 -14.26 -2.91 2.25
CA SER A 39 -14.25 -4.31 2.71
C SER A 39 -13.02 -4.60 3.56
N SER A 40 -13.06 -5.64 4.40
CA SER A 40 -11.90 -6.03 5.23
C SER A 40 -10.65 -6.26 4.37
N ASP A 41 -10.77 -7.01 3.27
CA ASP A 41 -9.65 -7.27 2.34
C ASP A 41 -8.98 -6.00 1.82
N LYS A 42 -9.80 -5.00 1.49
CA LYS A 42 -9.31 -3.71 1.00
C LYS A 42 -8.67 -2.89 2.11
N TYR A 43 -9.23 -2.95 3.32
CA TYR A 43 -8.61 -2.33 4.48
C TYR A 43 -7.24 -2.94 4.77
N ASP A 44 -7.14 -4.27 4.74
CA ASP A 44 -5.89 -4.98 4.99
C ASP A 44 -4.88 -4.69 3.87
N GLN A 45 -5.34 -4.54 2.62
CA GLN A 45 -4.50 -4.01 1.54
C GLN A 45 -3.98 -2.61 1.86
N VAL A 46 -4.83 -1.66 2.26
CA VAL A 46 -4.42 -0.30 2.64
C VAL A 46 -3.39 -0.31 3.76
N GLN A 47 -3.57 -1.15 4.79
CA GLN A 47 -2.59 -1.25 5.89
C GLN A 47 -1.24 -1.80 5.42
N ASN A 48 -1.24 -2.79 4.53
CA ASN A 48 -0.01 -3.34 3.97
C ASN A 48 0.70 -2.32 3.06
N ASP A 49 -0.05 -1.62 2.20
CA ASP A 49 0.47 -0.57 1.34
C ASP A 49 1.06 0.57 2.19
N LYS A 50 0.36 0.99 3.25
CA LYS A 50 0.85 1.97 4.24
C LYS A 50 2.18 1.55 4.87
N LYS A 51 2.33 0.27 5.22
CA LYS A 51 3.57 -0.27 5.80
C LYS A 51 4.73 -0.20 4.80
N SER A 52 4.51 -0.61 3.56
CA SER A 52 5.52 -0.54 2.50
C SER A 52 5.87 0.89 2.11
N ILE A 53 4.89 1.79 2.01
CA ILE A 53 5.11 3.23 1.81
C ILE A 53 5.99 3.81 2.93
N ASN A 54 5.67 3.51 4.20
CA ASN A 54 6.47 4.00 5.32
C ASN A 54 7.90 3.46 5.33
N ARG A 55 8.14 2.24 4.85
CA ARG A 55 9.49 1.70 4.69
C ARG A 55 10.27 2.47 3.63
N LEU A 56 9.65 2.72 2.48
CA LEU A 56 10.27 3.51 1.41
C LEU A 56 10.58 4.93 1.88
N LEU A 57 9.61 5.62 2.49
CA LEU A 57 9.82 6.98 3.02
C LEU A 57 10.96 7.06 4.03
N LYS A 58 11.04 6.10 4.97
CA LYS A 58 12.14 6.04 5.95
C LYS A 58 13.50 5.77 5.31
N ALA A 59 13.53 4.98 4.24
CA ALA A 59 14.76 4.71 3.49
C ALA A 59 15.21 5.96 2.71
N LEU A 60 14.26 6.67 2.09
CA LEU A 60 14.49 7.93 1.37
C LEU A 60 14.95 9.06 2.31
N GLU A 61 14.33 9.20 3.48
CA GLU A 61 14.71 10.20 4.49
C GLU A 61 16.14 9.99 5.00
N ARG A 62 16.59 8.73 5.07
CA ARG A 62 17.95 8.35 5.48
C ARG A 62 18.91 8.19 4.29
N PHE A 63 18.51 8.66 3.11
CA PHE A 63 19.35 8.57 1.93
C PHE A 63 20.56 9.48 2.10
N ASP A 64 21.72 8.92 1.79
CA ASP A 64 23.00 9.60 1.81
C ASP A 64 23.79 9.05 0.61
N SER A 65 24.11 9.95 -0.33
CA SER A 65 24.77 9.61 -1.59
C SER A 65 26.21 9.11 -1.39
N GLU A 66 26.84 9.40 -0.26
CA GLU A 66 28.19 8.93 0.07
C GLU A 66 28.18 7.54 0.73
N LYS A 67 27.02 7.05 1.18
CA LYS A 67 26.88 5.78 1.89
C LYS A 67 26.11 4.74 1.05
N PRO A 68 26.78 3.83 0.30
CA PRO A 68 26.14 2.88 -0.63
C PRO A 68 25.01 2.02 -0.01
N LYS A 69 25.12 1.74 1.30
CA LYS A 69 24.11 0.97 2.04
C LYS A 69 22.75 1.67 2.12
N THR A 70 22.68 3.00 1.99
CA THR A 70 21.42 3.75 2.05
C THR A 70 20.62 3.58 0.76
N ALA A 71 21.29 3.65 -0.40
CA ALA A 71 20.69 3.39 -1.71
C ALA A 71 20.11 1.96 -1.81
N SER A 72 20.87 0.96 -1.35
CA SER A 72 20.40 -0.44 -1.33
C SER A 72 19.11 -0.63 -0.53
N ARG A 73 18.96 0.04 0.62
CA ARG A 73 17.73 -0.01 1.43
C ARG A 73 16.52 0.57 0.68
N ILE A 74 16.74 1.62 -0.11
CA ILE A 74 15.69 2.20 -0.94
C ILE A 74 15.28 1.21 -2.02
N TYR A 75 16.23 0.58 -2.71
CA TYR A 75 15.93 -0.43 -3.73
C TYR A 75 15.12 -1.60 -3.17
N SER A 76 15.52 -2.13 -2.01
CA SER A 76 14.75 -3.19 -1.35
C SER A 76 13.34 -2.72 -0.95
N ALA A 77 13.18 -1.49 -0.48
CA ALA A 77 11.87 -0.94 -0.14
C ALA A 77 10.99 -0.72 -1.38
N ILE A 78 11.59 -0.32 -2.51
CA ILE A 78 10.93 -0.21 -3.81
C ILE A 78 10.41 -1.57 -4.26
N ASP A 79 11.24 -2.61 -4.21
CA ASP A 79 10.84 -3.96 -4.63
C ASP A 79 9.69 -4.49 -3.79
N GLN A 80 9.75 -4.31 -2.46
CA GLN A 80 8.67 -4.68 -1.55
C GLN A 80 7.37 -3.91 -1.84
N LEU A 81 7.46 -2.61 -2.10
CA LEU A 81 6.28 -1.80 -2.43
C LEU A 81 5.67 -2.22 -3.78
N ASN A 82 6.52 -2.47 -4.77
CA ASN A 82 6.11 -2.92 -6.10
C ASN A 82 5.43 -4.30 -6.05
N GLU A 83 5.99 -5.25 -5.28
CA GLU A 83 5.43 -6.59 -5.09
C GLU A 83 4.12 -6.57 -4.30
N GLN A 84 4.05 -5.79 -3.23
CA GLN A 84 2.84 -5.71 -2.41
C GLN A 84 1.72 -4.96 -3.15
N GLY A 85 2.02 -3.80 -3.73
CA GLY A 85 1.04 -2.93 -4.39
C GLY A 85 0.40 -3.57 -5.62
N ARG A 86 1.13 -4.40 -6.37
CA ARG A 86 0.63 -5.03 -7.59
C ARG A 86 -0.45 -6.10 -7.37
N LYS A 87 -0.58 -6.67 -6.17
CA LYS A 87 -1.39 -7.88 -5.89
C LYS A 87 -2.86 -7.74 -6.33
N LYS A 88 -3.46 -6.57 -6.14
CA LYS A 88 -4.89 -6.32 -6.46
C LYS A 88 -5.10 -5.32 -7.60
N MET A 89 -4.02 -4.93 -8.28
CA MET A 89 -4.08 -4.03 -9.45
C MET A 89 -4.39 -4.78 -10.74
N ASN A 90 -5.01 -4.08 -11.69
CA ASN A 90 -5.14 -4.54 -13.07
C ASN A 90 -3.78 -4.46 -13.81
N LYS A 91 -3.67 -5.07 -14.99
CA LYS A 91 -2.41 -5.14 -15.76
C LYS A 91 -1.82 -3.76 -16.08
N THR A 92 -2.66 -2.79 -16.41
CA THR A 92 -2.25 -1.42 -16.75
C THR A 92 -1.66 -0.71 -15.52
N ASP A 93 -2.37 -0.74 -14.40
CA ASP A 93 -1.94 -0.13 -13.14
C ASP A 93 -0.64 -0.78 -12.63
N ARG A 94 -0.47 -2.10 -12.78
CA ARG A 94 0.79 -2.80 -12.44
C ARG A 94 1.97 -2.28 -13.25
N LYS A 95 1.80 -2.11 -14.57
CA LYS A 95 2.85 -1.55 -15.44
C LYS A 95 3.17 -0.11 -15.06
N GLN A 96 2.15 0.71 -14.78
CA GLN A 96 2.35 2.09 -14.34
C GLN A 96 3.06 2.18 -12.99
N LEU A 97 2.68 1.33 -12.03
CA LEU A 97 3.35 1.24 -10.72
C LEU A 97 4.82 0.87 -10.90
N GLN A 98 5.10 -0.18 -11.67
CA GLN A 98 6.46 -0.62 -11.94
C GLN A 98 7.27 0.48 -12.65
N GLY A 99 6.66 1.19 -13.59
CA GLY A 99 7.32 2.29 -14.28
C GLY A 99 7.72 3.42 -13.33
N LEU A 100 6.81 3.88 -12.47
CA LEU A 100 7.09 4.94 -11.50
C LEU A 100 8.13 4.53 -10.46
N LEU A 101 8.22 3.25 -10.15
CA LEU A 101 9.13 2.73 -9.13
C LEU A 101 10.50 2.32 -9.68
N ILE A 102 10.56 1.68 -10.86
CA ILE A 102 11.73 0.92 -11.33
C ILE A 102 12.15 1.30 -12.75
N ASP A 103 11.26 1.17 -13.73
CA ASP A 103 11.69 1.02 -15.13
C ASP A 103 11.94 2.34 -15.86
N ASN A 104 11.32 3.44 -15.43
CA ASN A 104 11.38 4.72 -16.14
C ASN A 104 12.66 5.49 -15.79
N LYS A 105 13.16 6.34 -16.70
CA LYS A 105 14.23 7.31 -16.39
C LYS A 105 13.90 8.26 -15.23
N ASN A 106 12.61 8.54 -15.03
CA ASN A 106 12.09 9.36 -13.93
C ASN A 106 11.50 8.51 -12.78
N SER A 107 11.86 7.22 -12.71
CA SER A 107 11.43 6.36 -11.62
C SER A 107 12.19 6.70 -10.34
N ILE A 108 11.59 6.38 -9.19
CA ILE A 108 12.27 6.60 -7.89
C ILE A 108 13.63 5.88 -7.86
N LYS A 109 13.70 4.65 -8.38
CA LYS A 109 14.96 3.89 -8.45
C LYS A 109 16.03 4.62 -9.27
N HIS A 110 15.69 5.11 -10.47
CA HIS A 110 16.64 5.82 -11.33
C HIS A 110 17.06 7.17 -10.75
N ILE A 111 16.13 7.91 -10.13
CA ILE A 111 16.45 9.18 -9.47
C ILE A 111 17.49 8.95 -8.37
N ILE A 112 17.29 7.95 -7.51
CA ILE A 112 18.22 7.61 -6.43
C ILE A 112 19.55 7.06 -6.97
N MET A 113 19.51 6.27 -8.05
CA MET A 113 20.72 5.78 -8.71
C MET A 113 21.55 6.93 -9.27
N ASN A 114 20.93 7.90 -9.93
CA ASN A 114 21.62 9.07 -10.46
C ASN A 114 22.19 9.94 -9.33
N ALA A 115 21.40 10.17 -8.27
CA ALA A 115 21.84 10.90 -7.08
C ALA A 115 23.07 10.27 -6.41
N TYR A 116 23.08 8.95 -6.32
CA TYR A 116 24.22 8.18 -5.82
C TYR A 116 25.44 8.26 -6.74
N GLN A 117 25.26 8.04 -8.06
CA GLN A 117 26.37 7.97 -9.02
C GLN A 117 27.09 9.30 -9.24
N HIS A 118 26.37 10.41 -9.15
CA HIS A 118 26.93 11.74 -9.42
C HIS A 118 27.23 12.50 -8.12
N HIS A 119 27.11 11.84 -6.96
CA HIS A 119 27.23 12.47 -5.64
C HIS A 119 26.45 13.78 -5.56
N TYR A 120 25.21 13.81 -6.09
CA TYR A 120 24.36 15.00 -6.02
C TYR A 120 24.07 15.31 -4.55
N GLY A 121 24.92 16.13 -3.96
CA GLY A 121 24.79 16.72 -2.66
C GLY A 121 24.14 18.07 -2.83
N PHE A 122 22.93 18.19 -2.33
CA PHE A 122 22.29 19.46 -1.99
C PHE A 122 21.82 20.40 -3.12
N ASP A 123 22.49 20.47 -4.27
CA ASP A 123 22.20 21.54 -5.27
C ASP A 123 21.04 21.22 -6.23
N ASP A 124 20.78 19.94 -6.52
CA ASP A 124 19.62 19.53 -7.31
C ASP A 124 18.49 19.09 -6.38
N ASP A 125 17.26 19.59 -6.64
CA ASP A 125 16.04 19.31 -5.88
C ASP A 125 15.64 17.83 -5.96
N LEU A 126 16.39 16.99 -5.22
CA LEU A 126 16.16 15.55 -5.10
C LEU A 126 14.82 15.28 -4.43
N SER A 127 14.48 16.13 -3.44
CA SER A 127 13.22 16.06 -2.70
C SER A 127 12.02 16.19 -3.64
N GLY A 128 12.00 17.20 -4.52
CA GLY A 128 10.96 17.43 -5.51
C GLY A 128 10.95 16.39 -6.61
N SER A 129 12.16 15.98 -7.07
CA SER A 129 12.34 14.95 -8.09
C SER A 129 11.73 13.61 -7.65
N VAL A 130 11.92 13.20 -6.40
CA VAL A 130 11.34 11.96 -5.84
C VAL A 130 9.87 12.13 -5.47
N SER A 131 9.46 13.32 -4.99
CA SER A 131 8.09 13.58 -4.53
C SER A 131 7.06 13.36 -5.63
N THR A 132 7.35 13.83 -6.86
CA THR A 132 6.42 13.73 -8.00
C THR A 132 6.04 12.28 -8.34
N PRO A 133 6.98 11.36 -8.63
CA PRO A 133 6.65 9.96 -8.86
C PRO A 133 6.08 9.28 -7.61
N PHE A 134 6.53 9.63 -6.40
CA PHE A 134 5.99 9.06 -5.16
C PHE A 134 4.49 9.33 -5.01
N PHE A 135 4.02 10.57 -5.16
CA PHE A 135 2.59 10.86 -5.02
C PHE A 135 1.74 10.18 -6.11
N LYS A 136 2.31 9.99 -7.32
CA LYS A 136 1.68 9.19 -8.37
C LYS A 136 1.57 7.71 -7.97
N VAL A 137 2.61 7.14 -7.34
CA VAL A 137 2.58 5.78 -6.79
C VAL A 137 1.46 5.63 -5.76
N VAL A 138 1.36 6.53 -4.78
CA VAL A 138 0.30 6.46 -3.76
C VAL A 138 -1.08 6.57 -4.39
N ARG A 139 -1.25 7.43 -5.41
CA ARG A 139 -2.51 7.53 -6.15
C ARG A 139 -2.88 6.21 -6.84
N LEU A 140 -1.93 5.53 -7.47
CA LEU A 140 -2.15 4.22 -8.08
C LEU A 140 -2.53 3.15 -7.05
N LEU A 141 -1.85 3.11 -5.90
CA LEU A 141 -2.13 2.14 -4.82
C LEU A 141 -3.58 2.23 -4.31
N VAL A 142 -4.20 3.41 -4.41
CA VAL A 142 -5.59 3.62 -3.99
C VAL A 142 -6.61 3.18 -5.05
N ASN A 143 -6.23 3.03 -6.32
CA ASN A 143 -7.16 2.67 -7.40
C ASN A 143 -7.97 1.38 -7.14
N PRO A 144 -7.37 0.28 -6.64
CA PRO A 144 -8.09 -0.97 -6.37
C PRO A 144 -9.05 -0.88 -5.18
N ILE A 145 -8.87 0.11 -4.29
CA ILE A 145 -9.64 0.22 -3.04
C ILE A 145 -11.08 0.63 -3.32
N THR A 146 -11.29 1.58 -4.22
CA THR A 146 -12.64 2.06 -4.55
C THR A 146 -12.71 2.55 -5.99
N LYS A 147 -13.87 2.41 -6.63
CA LYS A 147 -14.12 2.92 -7.98
C LYS A 147 -14.47 4.41 -7.98
N GLN A 148 -14.98 4.93 -6.86
CA GLN A 148 -15.43 6.32 -6.75
C GLN A 148 -14.24 7.25 -6.51
N GLU A 149 -14.04 8.22 -7.39
CA GLU A 149 -12.92 9.17 -7.34
C GLU A 149 -12.87 9.96 -6.02
N ALA A 150 -14.02 10.47 -5.56
CA ALA A 150 -14.12 11.19 -4.30
C ALA A 150 -13.61 10.35 -3.11
N ASN A 151 -13.93 9.05 -3.11
CA ASN A 151 -13.46 8.13 -2.08
C ASN A 151 -11.96 7.80 -2.25
N ARG A 152 -11.45 7.71 -3.49
CA ARG A 152 -10.00 7.58 -3.72
C ARG A 152 -9.25 8.76 -3.13
N LYS A 153 -9.72 9.99 -3.37
CA LYS A 153 -9.11 11.20 -2.82
C LYS A 153 -9.05 11.18 -1.29
N LYS A 154 -10.13 10.74 -0.64
CA LYS A 154 -10.19 10.60 0.82
C LYS A 154 -9.20 9.56 1.37
N VAL A 155 -9.15 8.38 0.76
CA VAL A 155 -8.19 7.31 1.14
C VAL A 155 -6.75 7.77 0.89
N TYR A 156 -6.48 8.41 -0.25
CA TYR A 156 -5.19 9.00 -0.58
C TYR A 156 -4.75 10.02 0.48
N ASN A 157 -5.60 11.00 0.80
CA ASN A 157 -5.29 12.04 1.79
C ASN A 157 -4.99 11.43 3.16
N GLN A 158 -5.77 10.43 3.57
CA GLN A 158 -5.54 9.73 4.83
C GLN A 158 -4.21 8.95 4.81
N LEU A 159 -3.86 8.28 3.70
CA LEU A 159 -2.57 7.60 3.56
C LEU A 159 -1.39 8.59 3.64
N ILE A 160 -1.48 9.73 2.94
CA ILE A 160 -0.45 10.77 2.99
C ILE A 160 -0.29 11.31 4.43
N LYS A 161 -1.40 11.53 5.13
CA LYS A 161 -1.41 11.96 6.53
C LYS A 161 -0.79 10.90 7.46
N ASP A 162 -1.27 9.66 7.41
CA ASP A 162 -0.82 8.59 8.30
C ASP A 162 0.66 8.22 8.12
N THR A 163 1.22 8.51 6.94
CA THR A 163 2.62 8.22 6.62
C THR A 163 3.56 9.40 6.86
N ASN A 164 3.02 10.60 7.15
CA ASN A 164 3.74 11.87 7.17
C ASN A 164 4.58 12.06 5.89
N ALA A 165 4.01 11.67 4.73
CA ALA A 165 4.79 11.56 3.49
C ALA A 165 5.43 12.88 3.07
N GLN A 166 4.70 14.00 3.12
CA GLN A 166 5.21 15.30 2.72
C GLN A 166 6.45 15.69 3.54
N GLN A 167 6.36 15.60 4.87
CA GLN A 167 7.47 15.94 5.76
C GLN A 167 8.69 15.07 5.49
N LYS A 168 8.51 13.75 5.37
CA LYS A 168 9.63 12.82 5.13
C LYS A 168 10.28 13.02 3.77
N LEU A 169 9.50 13.36 2.75
CA LEU A 169 10.01 13.65 1.41
C LEU A 169 10.82 14.95 1.38
N ASN A 170 10.40 15.97 2.13
CA ASN A 170 11.15 17.21 2.28
C ASN A 170 12.53 17.00 2.96
N ASN A 171 12.69 15.91 3.72
CA ASN A 171 13.94 15.54 4.39
C ASN A 171 14.85 14.64 3.53
N VAL A 172 14.48 14.34 2.29
CA VAL A 172 15.29 13.47 1.42
C VAL A 172 16.52 14.23 0.97
N GLY A 173 17.70 13.65 1.21
CA GLY A 173 18.99 14.27 0.87
C GLY A 173 19.46 15.32 1.87
N THR A 174 18.79 15.49 3.02
CA THR A 174 19.18 16.45 4.06
C THR A 174 20.02 15.85 5.20
N THR A 175 20.13 14.51 5.27
CA THR A 175 20.90 13.83 6.32
C THR A 175 22.32 13.53 5.82
N GLN A 176 23.34 14.10 6.48
CA GLN A 176 24.77 13.75 6.31
C GLN A 176 25.34 13.24 7.64
#